data_AF-A0A351X966-F1
#
_entry.id   AF-A0A351X966-F1
#
_cell.length_a   1.000
_cell.length_b   1.000
_cell.length_c   1.000
_cell.angle_alpha   90.00
_cell.angle_beta   90.00
_cell.angle_gamma   90.00
#
_symmetry.space_group_name_H-M   'P 1'
#
loop_
_entity.id
_entity.type
_entity.pdbx_description
1 polymer ?
#
loop_
_entity_poly.entity_id
_entity_poly.type
_entity_poly.pdbx_seq_one_letter_code
_entity_poly.pdbx_strand_id
1 'polypeptide(L)'
;MAYYVVLPFGLIMSFIFCVLRRTGFSLRNLILKSISSLCYLLTAVFALVSNPDAYVYGSLIIFGGALGLVGDILLDLKGLYKKDESTYLRGGFIFFLVGHLFYSGAIIFQTRMKWWLVLLCLIGGVVISIGNSIVSKFMKIHFGAYRKIVFT
;
A
#
# COMPACT_ATOMS: atom_id res chain seq x y z
N MET A 1 3.63 -20.42 -13.69
CA MET A 1 2.34 -20.46 -14.44
C MET A 1 1.17 -19.92 -13.65
N ALA A 2 0.92 -20.35 -12.40
CA ALA A 2 -0.23 -19.88 -11.60
C ALA A 2 -0.28 -18.35 -11.36
N TYR A 3 0.87 -17.71 -11.13
CA TYR A 3 0.91 -16.26 -10.89
C TYR A 3 0.50 -15.40 -12.11
N TYR A 4 0.69 -15.90 -13.34
CA TYR A 4 0.22 -15.23 -14.57
C TYR A 4 -1.29 -15.26 -14.75
N VAL A 5 -1.98 -16.16 -14.06
CA VAL A 5 -3.45 -16.25 -14.08
C VAL A 5 -4.04 -15.41 -12.95
N VAL A 6 -3.42 -15.45 -11.77
CA VAL A 6 -3.92 -14.74 -10.57
C VAL A 6 -3.74 -13.23 -10.70
N LEU A 7 -2.64 -12.78 -11.30
CA LEU A 7 -2.37 -11.35 -11.50
C LEU A 7 -3.43 -10.61 -12.34
N PRO A 8 -3.81 -11.07 -13.56
CA PRO A 8 -4.84 -10.40 -14.35
C PRO A 8 -6.21 -10.46 -13.67
N PHE A 9 -6.52 -11.54 -12.95
CA PHE A 9 -7.75 -11.63 -12.16
C PHE A 9 -7.78 -10.57 -11.05
N GLY A 10 -6.67 -10.43 -10.30
CA GLY A 10 -6.51 -9.36 -9.31
C GLY A 10 -6.65 -7.98 -9.91
N LEU A 11 -6.07 -7.73 -11.09
CA LEU A 11 -6.20 -6.46 -11.83
C LEU A 11 -7.65 -6.14 -12.19
N ILE A 12 -8.40 -7.12 -12.70
CA ILE A 12 -9.82 -6.96 -13.02
C ILE A 12 -10.63 -6.62 -11.77
N MET A 13 -10.36 -7.32 -10.65
CA MET A 13 -11.04 -7.04 -9.37
C MET A 13 -10.71 -5.65 -8.83
N SER A 14 -9.45 -5.21 -8.93
CA SER A 14 -9.05 -3.84 -8.60
C SER A 14 -9.79 -2.80 -9.43
N PHE A 15 -9.93 -3.06 -10.74
CA PHE A 15 -10.64 -2.16 -11.64
C PHE A 15 -12.13 -2.04 -11.26
N ILE A 16 -12.81 -3.17 -11.03
CA ILE A 16 -14.21 -3.20 -10.58
C ILE A 16 -14.35 -2.46 -9.25
N PHE A 17 -13.45 -2.71 -8.30
CA PHE A 17 -13.40 -1.99 -7.04
C PHE A 17 -13.29 -0.47 -7.26
N CYS A 18 -12.36 -0.02 -8.10
CA CYS A 18 -12.19 1.41 -8.39
C CYS A 18 -13.44 2.06 -8.98
N VAL A 19 -14.17 1.35 -9.85
CA VAL A 19 -15.45 1.83 -10.41
C VAL A 19 -16.53 1.92 -9.33
N LEU A 20 -16.69 0.87 -8.51
CA LEU A 20 -17.69 0.83 -7.45
C LEU A 20 -17.36 1.75 -6.27
N ARG A 21 -16.09 2.07 -6.04
CA ARG A 21 -15.66 3.00 -4.99
C ARG A 21 -16.09 4.44 -5.27
N ARG A 22 -16.33 4.81 -6.54
CA ARG A 22 -16.81 6.14 -6.92
C ARG A 22 -18.19 6.45 -6.32
N THR A 23 -19.00 5.43 -6.05
CA THR A 23 -20.35 5.62 -5.48
C THR A 23 -20.36 5.71 -3.95
N GLY A 24 -19.21 5.50 -3.28
CA GLY A 24 -19.05 5.67 -1.84
C GLY A 24 -18.42 4.47 -1.13
N PHE A 25 -18.47 4.51 0.21
CA PHE A 25 -18.03 3.40 1.05
C PHE A 25 -19.15 2.39 1.22
N SER A 26 -18.87 1.11 0.95
CA SER A 26 -19.81 0.01 1.16
C SER A 26 -19.05 -1.24 1.57
N LEU A 27 -19.74 -2.16 2.26
CA LEU A 27 -19.17 -3.45 2.63
C LEU A 27 -18.73 -4.25 1.39
N ARG A 28 -19.49 -4.14 0.30
CA ARG A 28 -19.14 -4.75 -0.99
C ARG A 28 -17.81 -4.23 -1.53
N ASN A 29 -17.56 -2.93 -1.41
CA ASN A 29 -16.30 -2.32 -1.86
C ASN A 29 -15.12 -2.82 -1.01
N LEU A 30 -15.30 -2.93 0.31
CA LEU A 30 -14.29 -3.51 1.21
C LEU A 30 -13.94 -4.96 0.84
N ILE A 31 -14.95 -5.80 0.60
CA ILE A 31 -14.76 -7.20 0.20
C ILE A 31 -14.01 -7.29 -1.12
N LEU A 32 -14.41 -6.52 -2.13
CA LEU A 32 -13.75 -6.52 -3.45
C LEU A 32 -12.29 -6.06 -3.36
N LYS A 33 -12.00 -5.04 -2.55
CA LYS A 33 -10.63 -4.58 -2.32
C LYS A 33 -9.78 -5.65 -1.62
N SER A 34 -10.37 -6.34 -0.64
CA SER A 34 -9.70 -7.41 0.09
C SER A 34 -9.42 -8.60 -0.83
N ILE A 35 -10.37 -8.99 -1.69
CA ILE A 35 -10.19 -10.06 -2.69
C ILE A 35 -9.08 -9.68 -3.68
N SER A 36 -9.10 -8.46 -4.23
CA SER A 36 -8.06 -7.97 -5.13
C SER A 36 -6.68 -8.03 -4.47
N SER A 37 -6.56 -7.51 -3.25
CA SER A 37 -5.30 -7.48 -2.49
C SER A 37 -4.80 -8.89 -2.16
N LEU A 38 -5.71 -9.82 -1.84
CA LEU A 38 -5.39 -11.23 -1.66
C LEU A 38 -4.87 -11.86 -2.95
N CYS A 39 -5.44 -11.51 -4.12
CA CYS A 39 -4.93 -11.98 -5.40
C CYS A 39 -3.49 -11.52 -5.63
N TYR A 40 -3.15 -10.25 -5.35
CA TYR A 40 -1.77 -9.78 -5.46
C TYR A 40 -0.81 -10.50 -4.51
N LEU A 41 -1.26 -10.80 -3.29
CA LEU A 41 -0.48 -11.59 -2.34
C LEU A 41 -0.26 -13.02 -2.84
N LEU A 42 -1.30 -13.66 -3.38
CA LEU A 42 -1.20 -14.99 -3.99
C LEU A 42 -0.27 -14.99 -5.21
N THR A 43 -0.29 -13.94 -6.03
CA THR A 43 0.68 -13.75 -7.12
C THR A 43 2.11 -13.77 -6.58
N ALA A 44 2.39 -13.07 -5.49
CA ALA A 44 3.73 -13.07 -4.86
C ALA A 44 4.11 -14.46 -4.33
N VAL A 45 3.18 -15.18 -3.68
CA VAL A 45 3.40 -16.55 -3.20
C VAL A 45 3.73 -17.49 -4.37
N PHE A 46 2.93 -17.49 -5.42
CA PHE A 46 3.17 -18.35 -6.59
C PHE A 46 4.42 -17.97 -7.37
N ALA A 47 4.79 -16.69 -7.40
CA ALA A 47 6.04 -16.24 -7.98
C ALA A 47 7.24 -16.77 -7.20
N LEU A 48 7.18 -16.78 -5.87
CA LEU A 48 8.21 -17.35 -4.99
C LEU A 48 8.32 -18.86 -5.13
N VAL A 49 7.19 -19.58 -5.18
CA VAL A 49 7.19 -21.04 -5.43
C VAL A 49 7.85 -21.38 -6.77
N SER A 50 7.69 -20.51 -7.78
CA SER A 50 8.32 -20.71 -9.10
C SER A 50 9.79 -20.32 -9.14
N ASN A 51 10.28 -19.55 -8.16
CA ASN A 51 11.66 -19.04 -8.09
C ASN A 51 12.20 -19.18 -6.65
N PRO A 52 12.47 -20.41 -6.19
CA PRO A 52 12.82 -20.67 -4.79
C PRO A 52 14.14 -20.02 -4.36
N ASP A 53 15.05 -19.76 -5.29
CA ASP A 53 16.34 -19.11 -5.01
C ASP A 53 16.20 -17.67 -4.49
N ALA A 54 15.04 -17.04 -4.75
CA ALA A 54 14.73 -15.68 -4.29
C ALA A 54 13.94 -15.67 -2.96
N TYR A 55 14.11 -16.68 -2.10
CA TYR A 55 13.32 -16.84 -0.88
C TYR A 55 13.30 -15.59 0.03
N VAL A 56 14.46 -14.96 0.28
CA VAL A 56 14.52 -13.75 1.13
C VAL A 56 13.72 -12.61 0.51
N TYR A 57 13.92 -12.35 -0.78
CA TYR A 57 13.21 -11.30 -1.51
C TYR A 57 11.70 -11.58 -1.51
N GLY A 58 11.28 -12.77 -1.93
CA GLY A 58 9.88 -13.14 -2.01
C GLY A 58 9.19 -13.13 -0.64
N SER A 59 9.84 -13.59 0.42
CA SER A 59 9.28 -13.53 1.78
C SER A 59 9.05 -12.09 2.26
N LEU A 60 9.99 -11.18 1.99
CA LEU A 60 9.82 -9.75 2.34
C LEU A 60 8.67 -9.11 1.54
N ILE A 61 8.54 -9.43 0.25
CA ILE A 61 7.42 -8.98 -0.58
C ILE A 61 6.08 -9.54 -0.04
N ILE A 62 6.00 -10.82 0.31
CA ILE A 62 4.77 -11.43 0.83
C ILE A 62 4.39 -10.79 2.18
N PHE A 63 5.35 -10.56 3.07
CA PHE A 63 5.11 -9.93 4.36
C PHE A 63 4.65 -8.48 4.20
N GLY A 64 5.31 -7.71 3.32
CA GLY A 64 4.86 -6.36 2.94
C GLY A 64 3.45 -6.36 2.36
N GLY A 65 3.12 -7.36 1.54
CA GLY A 65 1.79 -7.58 0.97
C GLY A 65 0.72 -7.86 2.01
N ALA A 66 1.03 -8.72 3.00
CA ALA A 66 0.10 -9.04 4.09
C ALA A 66 -0.21 -7.79 4.94
N LEU A 67 0.80 -7.00 5.26
CA LEU A 67 0.61 -5.74 5.98
C LEU A 67 -0.15 -4.71 5.13
N GLY A 68 0.13 -4.64 3.83
CA GLY A 68 -0.61 -3.81 2.88
C GLY A 68 -2.10 -4.17 2.83
N LEU A 69 -2.42 -5.46 2.77
CA LEU A 69 -3.80 -5.98 2.82
C LEU A 69 -4.53 -5.53 4.10
N VAL A 70 -3.88 -5.68 5.26
CA VAL A 70 -4.44 -5.22 6.54
C VAL A 70 -4.64 -3.69 6.52
N GLY A 71 -3.66 -2.95 5.98
CA GLY A 71 -3.76 -1.51 5.78
C GLY A 71 -4.96 -1.12 4.91
N ASP A 72 -5.19 -1.83 3.80
CA ASP A 72 -6.30 -1.58 2.89
C ASP A 72 -7.66 -1.83 3.53
N ILE A 73 -7.77 -2.87 4.36
CA ILE A 73 -8.99 -3.16 5.14
C ILE A 73 -9.25 -2.04 6.15
N LEU A 74 -8.23 -1.62 6.90
CA LEU A 74 -8.37 -0.56 7.91
C LEU A 74 -8.77 0.78 7.26
N LEU A 75 -8.15 1.16 6.14
CA LEU A 75 -8.48 2.40 5.42
C LEU A 75 -9.89 2.39 4.81
N ASP A 76 -10.44 1.22 4.50
CA ASP A 76 -11.82 1.10 4.02
C ASP A 76 -12.82 1.07 5.18
N LEU A 77 -12.47 0.43 6.30
CA LEU A 77 -13.25 0.48 7.54
C LEU A 77 -13.43 1.90 8.06
N LYS A 78 -12.42 2.76 7.89
CA LYS A 78 -12.51 4.20 8.18
C LYS A 78 -13.80 4.83 7.65
N GLY A 79 -14.16 4.56 6.39
CA GLY A 79 -15.33 5.19 5.78
C GLY A 79 -16.65 4.51 6.10
N LEU A 80 -16.62 3.26 6.56
CA LEU A 80 -17.79 2.53 7.07
C LEU A 80 -18.10 2.92 8.53
N TYR A 81 -17.07 3.03 9.37
CA TYR A 81 -17.16 3.32 10.79
C TYR A 81 -16.65 4.73 11.09
N LYS A 82 -17.48 5.74 10.77
CA LYS A 82 -17.13 7.15 10.98
C LYS A 82 -16.85 7.52 12.45
N LYS A 83 -17.39 6.76 13.40
CA LYS A 83 -17.17 6.98 14.84
C LYS A 83 -15.69 6.82 15.23
N ASP A 84 -15.00 5.86 14.61
CA ASP A 84 -13.61 5.51 14.90
C ASP A 84 -12.68 5.81 13.73
N GLU A 85 -13.06 6.79 12.90
CA GLU A 85 -12.40 7.17 11.65
C GLU A 85 -10.89 7.38 11.83
N SER A 86 -10.51 8.10 12.89
CA SER A 86 -9.11 8.45 13.17
C SER A 86 -8.26 7.23 13.54
N THR A 87 -8.81 6.27 14.28
CA THR A 87 -8.14 5.03 14.68
C THR A 87 -7.87 4.16 13.48
N TYR A 88 -8.89 3.94 12.64
CA TYR A 88 -8.77 3.15 11.42
C TYR A 88 -7.82 3.78 10.41
N LEU A 89 -7.87 5.10 10.24
CA LEU A 89 -6.93 5.81 9.38
C LEU A 89 -5.49 5.65 9.86
N ARG A 90 -5.22 5.91 11.15
CA ARG A 90 -3.87 5.84 11.71
C ARG A 90 -3.33 4.41 11.63
N GLY A 91 -4.14 3.42 11.98
CA GLY A 91 -3.80 2.01 11.83
C GLY A 91 -3.45 1.67 10.38
N GLY A 92 -4.33 2.03 9.44
CA GLY A 92 -4.10 1.81 8.01
C GLY A 92 -2.78 2.40 7.52
N PHE A 93 -2.47 3.64 7.87
CA PHE A 93 -1.20 4.27 7.51
C PHE A 93 0.03 3.60 8.13
N ILE A 94 -0.04 3.17 9.39
CA ILE A 94 1.08 2.47 10.04
C ILE A 94 1.34 1.15 9.33
N PHE A 95 0.31 0.36 9.06
CA PHE A 95 0.46 -0.91 8.33
C PHE A 95 1.01 -0.70 6.92
N PHE A 96 0.54 0.34 6.22
CA PHE A 96 1.10 0.71 4.91
C PHE A 96 2.56 1.13 4.98
N LEU A 97 2.94 1.96 5.95
CA LEU A 97 4.31 2.42 6.14
C LEU A 97 5.24 1.24 6.41
N VAL A 98 4.88 0.38 7.36
CA VAL A 98 5.68 -0.79 7.71
C VAL A 98 5.78 -1.75 6.52
N GLY A 99 4.70 -1.99 5.78
CA GLY A 99 4.73 -2.80 4.56
C GLY A 99 5.68 -2.24 3.49
N HIS A 100 5.72 -0.92 3.32
CA HIS A 100 6.65 -0.26 2.39
C HIS A 100 8.12 -0.34 2.83
N LEU A 101 8.39 -0.39 4.13
CA LEU A 101 9.75 -0.66 4.63
C LEU A 101 10.21 -2.07 4.23
N PHE A 102 9.32 -3.07 4.31
CA PHE A 102 9.63 -4.42 3.84
C PHE A 102 9.85 -4.48 2.33
N TYR A 103 9.03 -3.81 1.52
CA TYR A 103 9.26 -3.72 0.07
C TYR A 103 10.57 -3.04 -0.27
N SER A 104 10.87 -1.92 0.39
CA SER A 104 12.11 -1.18 0.19
C SER A 104 13.32 -2.03 0.58
N GLY A 105 13.24 -2.72 1.72
CA GLY A 105 14.26 -3.68 2.17
C GLY A 105 14.47 -4.82 1.17
N ALA A 106 13.38 -5.39 0.62
CA ALA A 106 13.45 -6.43 -0.39
C ALA A 106 14.22 -5.95 -1.63
N ILE A 107 13.88 -4.78 -2.15
CA ILE A 107 14.54 -4.21 -3.33
C ILE A 107 16.02 -3.92 -3.05
N ILE A 108 16.34 -3.28 -1.92
CA ILE A 108 17.73 -2.98 -1.52
C ILE A 108 18.55 -4.27 -1.43
N PHE A 109 17.99 -5.31 -0.80
CA PHE A 109 18.65 -6.59 -0.64
C PHE A 109 18.92 -7.27 -1.99
N GLN A 110 17.90 -7.37 -2.85
CA GLN A 110 18.00 -8.06 -4.13
C GLN A 110 18.94 -7.35 -5.11
N THR A 111 18.90 -6.03 -5.15
CA THR A 111 19.71 -5.21 -6.08
C THR A 111 21.10 -4.90 -5.57
N ARG A 112 21.39 -5.20 -4.28
CA ARG A 112 22.63 -4.81 -3.58
C ARG A 112 22.95 -3.32 -3.78
N MET A 113 21.91 -2.48 -3.67
CA MET A 113 22.05 -1.04 -3.91
C MET A 113 23.10 -0.41 -3.00
N LYS A 114 23.91 0.49 -3.58
CA LYS A 114 24.86 1.30 -2.81
C LYS A 114 24.10 2.23 -1.87
N TRP A 115 24.57 2.34 -0.63
CA TRP A 115 23.94 3.16 0.42
C TRP A 115 23.69 4.62 0.04
N TRP A 116 24.56 5.22 -0.79
CA TRP A 116 24.35 6.58 -1.29
C TRP A 116 23.10 6.72 -2.17
N LEU A 117 22.76 5.71 -2.98
CA LEU A 117 21.52 5.72 -3.79
C LEU A 117 20.29 5.63 -2.90
N VAL A 118 20.35 4.84 -1.83
CA VAL A 118 19.27 4.75 -0.84
C VAL A 118 19.04 6.10 -0.16
N LEU A 119 20.13 6.79 0.22
CA LEU A 119 20.06 8.14 0.79
C LEU A 119 19.45 9.14 -0.20
N LEU A 120 19.82 9.06 -1.48
CA LEU A 120 19.27 9.92 -2.53
C LEU A 120 17.76 9.69 -2.73
N CYS A 121 17.30 8.44 -2.70
CA CYS A 121 15.86 8.13 -2.74
C CYS A 121 15.12 8.67 -1.52
N LEU A 122 15.70 8.56 -0.32
CA LEU A 122 15.11 9.12 0.91
C LEU A 122 15.00 10.65 0.83
N ILE A 123 16.06 11.34 0.41
CA ILE A 123 16.06 12.79 0.23
C ILE A 123 15.02 13.20 -0.81
N GLY A 124 14.97 12.51 -1.96
CA GLY A 124 13.97 12.73 -2.99
C GLY A 124 12.54 12.57 -2.47
N GLY A 125 12.28 11.54 -1.67
CA GLY A 125 10.99 11.32 -1.01
C GLY A 125 10.60 12.47 -0.06
N VAL A 126 11.54 12.97 0.74
CA VAL A 126 11.33 14.12 1.63
C VAL A 126 11.04 15.39 0.83
N VAL A 127 11.81 15.66 -0.22
CA VAL A 127 11.60 16.84 -1.09
C VAL A 127 10.21 16.80 -1.74
N ILE A 128 9.80 15.65 -2.28
CA ILE A 128 8.48 15.47 -2.87
C ILE A 128 7.38 15.64 -1.79
N SER A 129 7.59 15.12 -0.59
CA SER A 129 6.64 15.27 0.52
C SER A 129 6.45 16.73 0.95
N ILE A 130 7.54 17.49 1.07
CA ILE A 130 7.52 18.93 1.36
C ILE A 130 6.80 19.69 0.23
N GLY A 131 7.15 19.39 -1.03
CA GLY A 131 6.51 19.98 -2.20
C GLY A 131 4.99 19.74 -2.19
N ASN A 132 4.57 18.53 -1.88
CA ASN A 132 3.15 18.19 -1.76
C ASN A 132 2.46 18.97 -0.62
N SER A 133 3.12 19.15 0.52
CA SER A 133 2.59 19.97 1.63
C SER A 133 2.41 21.44 1.22
N ILE A 134 3.39 22.03 0.51
CA ILE A 134 3.31 23.40 -0.01
C ILE A 134 2.16 23.55 -1.02
N VAL A 135 2.09 22.66 -2.01
CA VAL A 135 1.04 22.67 -3.04
C VAL A 135 -0.34 22.53 -2.39
N SER A 136 -0.45 21.70 -1.36
CA SER A 136 -1.71 21.50 -0.67
C SER A 136 -2.21 22.74 0.08
N LYS A 137 -1.29 23.55 0.63
CA LYS A 137 -1.58 24.88 1.20
C LYS A 137 -2.03 25.85 0.11
N PHE A 138 -1.36 25.84 -1.05
CA PHE A 138 -1.74 26.68 -2.20
C PHE A 138 -3.13 26.34 -2.76
N MET A 139 -3.45 25.04 -2.84
CA MET A 139 -4.75 24.54 -3.30
C MET A 139 -5.88 24.66 -2.25
N LYS A 140 -5.62 25.30 -1.09
CA LYS A 140 -6.58 25.45 0.03
C LYS A 140 -7.22 24.11 0.45
N ILE A 141 -6.47 23.02 0.39
CA ILE A 141 -6.96 21.70 0.78
C ILE A 141 -7.05 21.67 2.31
N HIS A 142 -8.28 21.59 2.83
CA HIS A 142 -8.52 21.50 4.27
C HIS A 142 -8.27 20.08 4.78
N PHE A 143 -7.08 19.81 5.30
CA PHE A 143 -6.75 18.51 5.91
C PHE A 143 -7.42 18.26 7.27
N GLY A 144 -8.14 19.25 7.85
CA GLY A 144 -8.87 19.10 9.11
C GLY A 144 -8.00 18.49 10.24
N ALA A 145 -8.53 17.50 10.95
CA ALA A 145 -7.83 16.77 12.02
C ALA A 145 -6.56 16.00 11.56
N TYR A 146 -6.34 15.88 10.24
CA TYR A 146 -5.27 15.09 9.64
C TYR A 146 -3.99 15.89 9.35
N ARG A 147 -3.98 17.18 9.67
CA ARG A 147 -2.84 18.09 9.51
C ARG A 147 -1.58 17.68 10.30
N LYS A 148 -1.70 16.84 11.34
CA LYS A 148 -0.55 16.32 12.10
C LYS A 148 0.13 15.11 11.44
N ILE A 149 -0.52 14.46 10.47
CA ILE A 149 -0.03 13.25 9.79
C ILE A 149 0.65 13.63 8.47
N VAL A 150 0.14 14.66 7.79
CA VAL A 150 0.80 15.30 6.65
C VAL A 150 1.75 16.34 7.22
N PHE A 151 3.05 16.04 7.25
CA PHE A 151 4.09 16.88 7.84
C PHE A 151 3.86 18.40 7.64
N THR A 152 4.02 19.13 8.76
CA THR A 152 3.81 20.56 9.02
C THR A 152 4.07 21.52 7.85
#